data_AF-A0AAV4R7G8-F1
#
_entry.id   AF-A0AAV4R7G8-F1
#
_cell.length_a   1.000
_cell.length_b   1.000
_cell.length_c   1.000
_cell.angle_alpha   90.00
_cell.angle_beta   90.00
_cell.angle_gamma   90.00
#
_symmetry.space_group_name_H-M   'P 1'
#
loop_
_entity.id
_entity.type
_entity.pdbx_description
1 polymer ?
#
loop_
_entity_poly.entity_id
_entity_poly.type
_entity_poly.pdbx_seq_one_letter_code
_entity_poly.pdbx_strand_id
1 'polypeptide(L)'
;SMLTEICVLVDVLSIAKEKRYLILEPIPQDPPEPKPLIAVLQKKKALANAAAILMRGSERLRESQSETVRSRTPTDYHMELLQMRHTWRLKKVGNTILGDLSFRSSGSRYWQSGVFEVSKNEPSENSTPGPTPGCPPVRCNAIKVTLPNELEGFSYIHVSIQMDNEQIASGELTIPVSSSSLAQTEIHWQQKLEAAQNVLFCKELFCQLASEAVQMQSSIPNLVVGNQITTSLFPGVQLIIGLCHTTILDRAKNTVISAQAREHKPVLEHSLHQLLRELHYKAIHHPMPHPTTSGLGISKTRRLAGPEAADLETIRRSIDYETILEQIIKQTRHVVLRLRTMMIIDTFACEIKDPLIVAHWLSLSSPTLSSVKINIMTLGYESMCRTPLVIHVEEKSLKAICRDGRTMSLSYEPEELRYLLMCQASQHQVNAAQALAKLMGWKVLSLGVNLGVGNVEPTGNACSVLMTSPTGDRVIALRCSPKNGIHVSVSFSPQTTDFYPSTLVRDRKWQNLAGSFREVMLEKMEGRNFLNKLEHLMACLTPL
;
A
#
# COMPACT_ATOMS: atom_id res chain seq x y z
N SER A 1 -56.27 36.84 13.54
CA SER A 1 -57.50 37.65 13.43
C SER A 1 -58.75 36.80 13.43
N MET A 2 -59.00 35.96 12.41
CA MET A 2 -60.25 35.18 12.37
C MET A 2 -60.44 34.22 13.56
N LEU A 3 -59.39 33.47 13.94
CA LEU A 3 -59.48 32.55 15.09
C LEU A 3 -59.74 33.30 16.39
N THR A 4 -59.07 34.43 16.61
CA THR A 4 -59.24 35.27 17.79
C THR A 4 -60.63 35.89 17.85
N GLU A 5 -61.18 36.34 16.72
CA GLU A 5 -62.55 36.87 16.65
C GLU A 5 -63.60 35.79 16.92
N ILE A 6 -63.39 34.58 16.42
CA ILE A 6 -64.27 33.43 16.70
C ILE A 6 -64.18 33.01 18.17
N CYS A 7 -62.98 32.97 18.76
CA CYS A 7 -62.83 32.67 20.19
C CYS A 7 -63.57 33.69 21.05
N VAL A 8 -63.41 34.99 20.77
CA VAL A 8 -64.15 36.05 21.48
C VAL A 8 -65.65 35.87 21.31
N LEU A 9 -66.14 35.57 20.11
CA LEU A 9 -67.57 35.31 19.89
C LEU A 9 -68.06 34.10 20.68
N VAL A 10 -67.29 33.01 20.73
CA VAL A 10 -67.60 31.81 21.50
C VAL A 10 -67.62 32.10 23.00
N ASP A 11 -66.68 32.89 23.50
CA ASP A 11 -66.62 33.31 24.90
C ASP A 11 -67.85 34.16 25.25
N VAL A 12 -68.20 35.14 24.39
CA VAL A 12 -69.39 35.99 24.56
C VAL A 12 -70.68 35.15 24.55
N LEU A 13 -70.82 34.21 23.63
CA LEU A 13 -71.98 33.32 23.56
C LEU A 13 -72.06 32.39 24.78
N SER A 14 -70.92 31.91 25.27
CA SER A 14 -70.85 31.05 26.47
C SER A 14 -71.26 31.82 27.73
N ILE A 15 -70.78 33.05 27.88
CA ILE A 15 -71.15 33.94 29.00
C ILE A 15 -72.63 34.32 28.93
N ALA A 16 -73.15 34.64 27.74
CA ALA A 16 -74.56 34.96 27.52
C ALA A 16 -75.50 33.79 27.85
N LYS A 17 -75.08 32.55 27.56
CA LYS A 17 -75.86 31.33 27.85
C LYS A 17 -76.06 31.13 29.35
N GLU A 18 -75.03 31.40 30.16
CA GLU A 18 -75.08 31.18 31.60
C GLU A 18 -75.88 32.24 32.36
N LYS A 19 -76.15 33.40 31.75
CA LYS A 19 -76.92 34.54 32.31
C LYS A 19 -76.40 35.09 33.64
N ARG A 20 -75.23 34.63 34.13
CA ARG A 20 -74.62 35.05 35.40
C ARG A 20 -73.94 36.42 35.31
N TYR A 21 -73.33 36.70 34.16
CA TYR A 21 -72.49 37.91 33.95
C TYR A 21 -72.95 38.77 32.77
N LEU A 22 -73.78 38.24 31.87
CA LEU A 22 -74.35 38.96 30.74
C LEU A 22 -75.80 38.51 30.52
N ILE A 23 -76.74 39.45 30.55
CA ILE A 23 -78.15 39.22 30.29
C ILE A 23 -78.50 39.99 29.02
N LEU A 24 -78.90 39.28 27.97
CA LEU A 24 -79.36 39.88 26.72
C LEU A 24 -80.83 40.25 26.87
N GLU A 25 -81.11 41.54 27.04
CA GLU A 25 -82.47 42.06 27.09
C GLU A 25 -82.97 42.33 25.66
N PRO A 26 -84.16 41.84 25.27
CA PRO A 26 -84.71 42.08 23.95
C PRO A 26 -85.20 43.53 23.85
N ILE A 27 -84.36 44.40 23.31
CA ILE A 27 -84.77 45.74 22.89
C ILE A 27 -85.42 45.61 21.50
N PRO A 28 -86.61 46.20 21.23
CA PRO A 28 -87.14 46.28 19.88
C PRO A 28 -86.19 47.11 19.02
N GLN A 29 -85.37 46.43 18.22
CA GLN A 29 -84.55 47.06 17.19
C GLN A 29 -85.37 47.18 15.91
N ASP A 30 -85.27 48.33 15.24
CA ASP A 30 -85.79 48.48 13.88
C ASP A 30 -85.17 47.40 12.98
N PRO A 31 -85.97 46.73 12.14
CA PRO A 31 -85.46 45.67 11.28
C PRO A 31 -84.35 46.25 10.39
N PRO A 32 -83.13 45.66 10.41
CA PRO A 32 -82.03 46.16 9.61
C PRO A 32 -82.45 46.14 8.14
N GLU A 33 -82.32 47.27 7.47
CA GLU A 33 -82.73 47.45 6.08
C GLU A 33 -82.05 46.36 5.23
N PRO A 34 -82.80 45.38 4.70
CA PRO A 34 -82.19 44.30 3.95
C PRO A 34 -81.65 44.90 2.66
N LYS A 35 -80.32 44.80 2.47
CA LYS A 35 -79.65 45.18 1.20
C LYS A 35 -79.30 43.92 0.41
N PRO A 36 -80.29 43.10 -0.03
CA PRO A 36 -80.04 41.83 -0.69
C PRO A 36 -79.29 42.01 -2.00
N LEU A 37 -79.49 43.16 -2.67
CA LEU A 37 -78.77 43.51 -3.89
C LEU A 37 -77.25 43.62 -3.67
N ILE A 38 -76.83 44.16 -2.51
CA ILE A 38 -75.41 44.28 -2.17
C ILE A 38 -74.82 42.89 -1.91
N ALA A 39 -75.53 42.03 -1.18
CA ALA A 39 -75.09 40.65 -0.91
C ALA A 39 -74.95 39.83 -2.22
N VAL A 40 -75.90 39.98 -3.15
CA VAL A 40 -75.85 39.33 -4.46
C VAL A 40 -74.69 39.85 -5.31
N LEU A 41 -74.46 41.18 -5.33
CA LEU A 41 -73.32 41.77 -6.03
C LEU A 41 -71.97 41.31 -5.45
N GLN A 42 -71.85 41.25 -4.13
CA GLN A 42 -70.66 40.74 -3.46
C GLN A 42 -70.43 39.25 -3.76
N LYS A 43 -71.49 38.42 -3.73
CA LYS A 43 -71.39 37.00 -4.07
C LYS A 43 -71.01 36.78 -5.53
N LYS A 44 -71.55 37.58 -6.46
CA LYS A 44 -71.18 37.57 -7.89
C LYS A 44 -69.71 37.93 -8.09
N LYS A 45 -69.22 38.98 -7.41
CA LYS A 45 -67.81 39.39 -7.48
C LYS A 45 -66.88 38.33 -6.87
N ALA A 46 -67.26 37.73 -5.76
CA ALA A 46 -66.50 36.65 -5.11
C ALA A 46 -66.41 35.40 -6.00
N LEU A 47 -67.52 34.99 -6.62
CA LEU A 47 -67.55 33.85 -7.55
C LEU A 47 -66.73 34.12 -8.82
N ALA A 48 -66.82 35.32 -9.39
CA ALA A 48 -66.00 35.70 -10.54
C ALA A 48 -64.50 35.67 -10.19
N ASN A 49 -64.12 36.14 -9.01
CA ASN A 49 -62.73 36.07 -8.54
C ASN A 49 -62.28 34.61 -8.32
N ALA A 50 -63.12 33.78 -7.71
CA ALA A 50 -62.82 32.36 -7.51
C ALA A 50 -62.63 31.64 -8.86
N ALA A 51 -63.51 31.89 -9.84
CA ALA A 51 -63.40 31.36 -11.19
C ALA A 51 -62.10 31.80 -11.87
N ALA A 52 -61.72 33.08 -11.75
CA ALA A 52 -60.47 33.59 -12.31
C ALA A 52 -59.23 32.94 -11.68
N ILE A 53 -59.24 32.69 -10.36
CA ILE A 53 -58.15 31.98 -9.66
C ILE A 53 -58.05 30.54 -10.15
N LEU A 54 -59.19 29.84 -10.27
CA LEU A 54 -59.22 28.46 -10.76
C LEU A 54 -58.75 28.36 -12.22
N MET A 55 -59.19 29.28 -13.08
CA MET A 55 -58.74 29.35 -14.46
C MET A 55 -57.23 29.59 -14.55
N ARG A 56 -56.70 30.56 -13.79
CA ARG A 56 -55.26 30.82 -13.71
C ARG A 56 -54.47 29.62 -13.18
N GLY A 57 -55.02 28.89 -12.21
CA GLY A 57 -54.45 27.64 -11.71
C GLY A 57 -54.43 26.55 -12.78
N SER A 58 -55.52 26.41 -13.54
CA SER A 58 -55.64 25.42 -14.62
C SER A 58 -54.70 25.71 -15.79
N GLU A 59 -54.48 26.99 -16.12
CA GLU A 59 -53.54 27.41 -17.16
C GLU A 59 -52.11 27.05 -16.77
N ARG A 60 -51.70 27.32 -15.52
CA ARG A 60 -50.39 26.90 -14.99
C ARG A 60 -50.20 25.39 -15.00
N LEU A 61 -51.24 24.63 -14.64
CA LEU A 61 -51.19 23.17 -14.69
C LEU A 61 -51.05 22.67 -16.13
N ARG A 62 -51.78 23.27 -17.08
CA ARG A 62 -51.72 22.93 -18.49
C ARG A 62 -50.38 23.29 -19.11
N GLU A 63 -49.78 24.41 -18.72
CA GLU A 63 -48.41 24.78 -19.09
C GLU A 63 -47.41 23.74 -18.58
N SER A 64 -47.48 23.36 -17.30
CA SER A 64 -46.60 22.34 -16.72
C SER A 64 -46.77 20.95 -17.37
N GLN A 65 -48.01 20.60 -17.73
CA GLN A 65 -48.31 19.36 -18.43
C GLN A 65 -47.85 19.42 -19.89
N SER A 66 -47.93 20.58 -20.53
CA SER A 66 -47.44 20.79 -21.91
C SER A 66 -45.92 20.75 -21.99
N GLU A 67 -45.21 21.24 -20.96
CA GLU A 67 -43.76 21.05 -20.77
C GLU A 67 -43.41 19.57 -20.68
N THR A 68 -44.19 18.80 -19.92
CA THR A 68 -44.04 17.35 -19.78
C THR A 68 -44.28 16.60 -21.10
N VAL A 69 -45.18 17.11 -21.96
CA VAL A 69 -45.51 16.49 -23.26
C VAL A 69 -44.55 16.91 -24.39
N ARG A 70 -44.05 18.16 -24.38
CA ARG A 70 -43.04 18.64 -25.33
C ARG A 70 -41.64 18.07 -25.05
N SER A 71 -41.33 17.73 -23.80
CA SER A 71 -40.07 17.09 -23.38
C SER A 71 -40.08 15.56 -23.60
N ARG A 72 -40.50 15.11 -24.79
CA ARG A 72 -40.36 13.71 -25.25
C ARG A 72 -39.07 13.49 -26.07
N THR A 73 -37.99 14.14 -25.66
CA THR A 73 -36.59 13.89 -26.08
C THR A 73 -35.68 13.98 -24.84
N PRO A 74 -34.53 13.28 -24.81
CA PRO A 74 -34.27 12.23 -23.83
C PRO A 74 -33.42 12.68 -22.64
N THR A 75 -33.93 13.54 -21.76
CA THR A 75 -33.35 13.72 -20.42
C THR A 75 -34.44 14.05 -19.41
N ASP A 76 -35.30 13.07 -19.16
CA ASP A 76 -36.28 13.16 -18.08
C ASP A 76 -35.52 13.26 -16.75
N TYR A 77 -35.50 14.45 -16.15
CA TYR A 77 -34.92 14.73 -14.84
C TYR A 77 -35.34 13.67 -13.81
N HIS A 78 -36.58 13.20 -13.87
CA HIS A 78 -37.07 12.18 -12.94
C HIS A 78 -36.48 10.79 -13.24
N MET A 79 -36.23 10.47 -14.49
CA MET A 79 -35.58 9.22 -14.89
C MET A 79 -34.09 9.21 -14.51
N GLU A 80 -33.36 10.29 -14.75
CA GLU A 80 -31.97 10.42 -14.28
C GLU A 80 -31.91 10.44 -12.75
N LEU A 81 -32.88 11.06 -12.06
CA LEU A 81 -32.90 11.11 -10.60
C LEU A 81 -33.20 9.73 -10.01
N LEU A 82 -34.05 8.95 -10.70
CA LEU A 82 -34.29 7.55 -10.36
C LEU A 82 -33.01 6.73 -10.53
N GLN A 83 -32.29 6.90 -11.65
CA GLN A 83 -30.99 6.27 -11.88
C GLN A 83 -29.97 6.63 -10.80
N MET A 84 -29.88 7.91 -10.44
CA MET A 84 -29.01 8.38 -9.35
C MET A 84 -29.40 7.75 -8.01
N ARG A 85 -30.69 7.59 -7.72
CA ARG A 85 -31.16 6.93 -6.49
C ARG A 85 -30.82 5.44 -6.41
N HIS A 86 -30.68 4.75 -7.54
CA HIS A 86 -30.28 3.34 -7.56
C HIS A 86 -28.84 3.13 -7.08
N THR A 87 -27.95 4.09 -7.32
CA THR A 87 -26.52 4.01 -7.00
C THR A 87 -26.12 4.85 -5.79
N TRP A 88 -26.76 6.00 -5.60
CA TRP A 88 -26.42 6.98 -4.56
C TRP A 88 -27.55 7.18 -3.55
N ARG A 89 -27.17 7.42 -2.29
CA ARG A 89 -28.12 7.71 -1.22
C ARG A 89 -28.57 9.16 -1.31
N LEU A 90 -29.85 9.37 -1.60
CA LEU A 90 -30.47 10.69 -1.70
C LEU A 90 -31.50 10.92 -0.58
N LYS A 91 -31.55 12.14 -0.06
CA LYS A 91 -32.51 12.59 0.95
C LYS A 91 -33.06 13.96 0.55
N LYS A 92 -34.40 14.09 0.55
CA LYS A 92 -35.06 15.39 0.39
C LYS A 92 -35.02 16.14 1.73
N VAL A 93 -34.49 17.36 1.73
CA VAL A 93 -34.42 18.23 2.90
C VAL A 93 -35.01 19.58 2.52
N GLY A 94 -36.25 19.84 2.97
CA GLY A 94 -37.01 21.01 2.54
C GLY A 94 -37.26 21.00 1.03
N ASN A 95 -36.74 22.01 0.34
CA ASN A 95 -36.87 22.18 -1.12
C ASN A 95 -35.69 21.61 -1.92
N THR A 96 -34.64 21.12 -1.27
CA THR A 96 -33.44 20.61 -1.95
C THR A 96 -33.30 19.10 -1.80
N ILE A 97 -32.61 18.49 -2.77
CA ILE A 97 -32.25 17.07 -2.73
C ILE A 97 -30.76 17.00 -2.43
N LEU A 98 -30.43 16.34 -1.33
CA LEU A 98 -29.06 16.16 -0.87
C LEU A 98 -28.66 14.71 -1.04
N GLY A 99 -27.44 14.47 -1.51
CA GLY A 99 -26.80 13.16 -1.48
C GLY A 99 -25.61 13.15 -0.51
N ASP A 100 -25.13 11.96 -0.18
CA ASP A 100 -23.97 11.76 0.70
C ASP A 100 -22.94 10.82 0.04
N LEU A 101 -21.72 11.34 -0.17
CA LEU A 101 -20.57 10.63 -0.73
C LEU A 101 -19.71 9.93 0.34
N SER A 102 -19.99 10.17 1.63
CA SER A 102 -19.14 9.70 2.71
C SER A 102 -19.17 8.18 2.89
N PHE A 103 -18.03 7.59 3.25
CA PHE A 103 -17.90 6.16 3.54
C PHE A 103 -18.43 5.78 4.93
N ARG A 104 -19.28 6.60 5.57
CA ARG A 104 -19.80 6.36 6.92
C ARG A 104 -20.55 5.04 7.04
N SER A 105 -21.26 4.66 5.98
CA SER A 105 -21.95 3.37 5.90
C SER A 105 -21.00 2.16 5.82
N SER A 106 -19.76 2.39 5.39
CA SER A 106 -18.68 1.42 5.31
C SER A 106 -17.74 1.48 6.52
N GLY A 107 -18.03 2.31 7.53
CA GLY A 107 -17.26 2.36 8.79
C GLY A 107 -16.32 3.55 8.93
N SER A 108 -16.22 4.41 7.91
CA SER A 108 -15.43 5.64 7.98
C SER A 108 -15.87 6.54 9.13
N ARG A 109 -14.89 7.07 9.85
CA ARG A 109 -15.07 8.06 10.94
C ARG A 109 -14.58 9.44 10.55
N TYR A 110 -14.29 9.66 9.26
CA TYR A 110 -13.80 10.93 8.78
C TYR A 110 -14.80 12.05 9.07
N TRP A 111 -14.28 13.19 9.52
CA TRP A 111 -15.10 14.28 10.05
C TRP A 111 -15.70 15.13 8.93
N GLN A 112 -15.02 15.26 7.80
CA GLN A 112 -15.48 16.06 6.65
C GLN A 112 -16.80 15.50 6.09
N SER A 113 -17.72 16.41 5.77
CA SER A 113 -19.01 16.05 5.17
C SER A 113 -18.86 15.82 3.68
N GLY A 114 -19.43 14.71 3.18
CA GLY A 114 -19.47 14.38 1.76
C GLY A 114 -20.78 14.77 1.07
N VAL A 115 -21.50 15.77 1.62
CA VAL A 115 -22.83 16.13 1.13
C VAL A 115 -22.74 16.91 -0.19
N PHE A 116 -23.56 16.52 -1.16
CA PHE A 116 -23.73 17.22 -2.44
C PHE A 116 -25.18 17.58 -2.69
N GLU A 117 -25.41 18.61 -3.50
CA GLU A 117 -26.75 19.08 -3.86
C GLU A 117 -27.09 18.70 -5.31
N VAL A 118 -28.33 18.25 -5.49
CA VAL A 118 -28.90 17.88 -6.78
C VAL A 118 -29.95 18.92 -7.18
N SER A 119 -29.72 19.58 -8.30
CA SER A 119 -30.62 20.57 -8.89
C SER A 119 -31.01 20.18 -10.32
N LYS A 120 -32.18 20.64 -10.78
CA LYS A 120 -32.58 20.49 -12.17
C LYS A 120 -31.73 21.42 -13.02
N ASN A 121 -31.14 20.91 -14.09
CA ASN A 121 -30.40 21.73 -15.04
C ASN A 121 -31.43 22.50 -15.88
N GLU A 122 -31.57 23.80 -15.62
CA GLU A 122 -32.40 24.68 -16.45
C GLU A 122 -31.69 24.86 -17.81
N PRO A 123 -32.31 24.50 -18.94
CA PRO A 123 -31.72 24.75 -20.24
C PRO A 123 -31.60 26.27 -20.41
N SER A 124 -30.38 26.78 -20.50
CA SER A 124 -30.15 28.18 -20.83
C SER A 124 -30.78 28.48 -22.19
N GLU A 125 -31.76 29.40 -22.25
CA GLU A 125 -32.44 29.82 -23.48
C GLU A 125 -31.50 30.41 -24.57
N ASN A 126 -30.20 30.54 -24.29
CA ASN A 126 -29.18 31.08 -25.19
C ASN A 126 -28.34 30.04 -25.95
N SER A 127 -28.57 28.74 -25.78
CA SER A 127 -27.91 27.73 -26.64
C SER A 127 -28.74 27.46 -27.88
N THR A 128 -28.58 28.29 -28.91
CA THR A 128 -29.09 28.02 -30.26
C THR A 128 -28.52 26.68 -30.74
N PRO A 129 -29.34 25.65 -31.05
CA PRO A 129 -28.84 24.44 -31.67
C PRO A 129 -28.71 24.71 -33.17
N GLY A 130 -27.58 25.25 -33.59
CA GLY A 130 -27.18 25.17 -35.00
C GLY A 130 -26.66 23.76 -35.27
N PRO A 131 -27.28 22.95 -36.15
CA PRO A 131 -26.73 21.65 -36.50
C PRO A 131 -25.50 21.88 -37.38
N THR A 132 -24.30 21.69 -36.81
CA THR A 132 -23.11 21.46 -37.63
C THR A 132 -23.10 19.97 -38.03
N PRO A 133 -23.03 19.63 -39.33
CA PRO A 133 -23.01 18.23 -39.76
C PRO A 133 -21.67 17.61 -39.35
N GLY A 134 -21.68 16.61 -38.46
CA GLY A 134 -20.52 15.77 -38.16
C GLY A 134 -20.14 15.62 -36.68
N CYS A 135 -20.78 16.32 -35.75
CA CYS A 135 -20.53 16.13 -34.32
C CYS A 135 -21.63 15.27 -33.68
N PRO A 136 -21.31 14.21 -32.91
CA PRO A 136 -22.30 13.46 -32.16
C PRO A 136 -23.02 14.40 -31.16
N PRO A 137 -24.33 14.21 -30.91
CA PRO A 137 -25.07 15.06 -29.99
C PRO A 137 -24.44 14.96 -28.59
N VAL A 138 -23.96 16.10 -28.08
CA VAL A 138 -23.51 16.23 -26.69
C VAL A 138 -24.72 15.95 -25.81
N ARG A 139 -24.68 14.88 -25.01
CA ARG A 139 -25.73 14.57 -24.04
C ARG A 139 -25.66 15.61 -22.93
N CYS A 140 -26.47 16.66 -23.01
CA CYS A 140 -26.61 17.63 -21.92
C CYS A 140 -27.27 16.91 -20.73
N ASN A 141 -26.61 16.87 -19.57
CA ASN A 141 -27.18 16.25 -18.36
C ASN A 141 -28.44 17.03 -17.89
N ALA A 142 -29.56 16.36 -17.60
CA ALA A 142 -30.72 17.02 -16.98
C ALA A 142 -30.50 17.32 -15.49
N ILE A 143 -29.55 16.62 -14.86
CA ILE A 143 -29.18 16.83 -13.46
C ILE A 143 -27.91 17.67 -13.37
N LYS A 144 -28.00 18.74 -12.57
CA LYS A 144 -26.85 19.53 -12.15
C LYS A 144 -26.48 19.18 -10.71
N VAL A 145 -25.26 18.66 -10.54
CA VAL A 145 -24.66 18.35 -9.24
C VAL A 145 -23.75 19.49 -8.80
N THR A 146 -24.06 20.08 -7.66
CA THR A 146 -23.25 21.11 -7.00
C THR A 146 -22.44 20.44 -5.89
N LEU A 147 -21.11 20.52 -6.03
CA LEU A 147 -20.15 20.00 -5.04
C LEU A 147 -19.56 21.16 -4.23
N PRO A 148 -19.14 20.93 -2.98
CA PRO A 148 -18.26 21.86 -2.27
C PRO A 148 -16.93 21.99 -3.01
N ASN A 149 -16.35 23.20 -3.03
CA ASN A 149 -15.07 23.49 -3.70
C ASN A 149 -13.92 22.54 -3.26
N GLU A 150 -13.97 22.05 -2.02
CA GLU A 150 -12.97 21.13 -1.47
C GLU A 150 -13.01 19.72 -2.10
N LEU A 151 -14.12 19.35 -2.74
CA LEU A 151 -14.33 18.03 -3.36
C LEU A 151 -14.29 18.10 -4.88
N GLU A 152 -14.09 19.29 -5.46
CA GLU A 152 -13.97 19.47 -6.89
C GLU A 152 -12.58 19.05 -7.38
N GLY A 153 -12.51 18.41 -8.54
CA GLY A 153 -11.25 17.98 -9.16
C GLY A 153 -10.93 16.51 -8.89
N PHE A 154 -9.64 16.18 -8.99
CA PHE A 154 -9.12 14.82 -8.88
C PHE A 154 -8.03 14.75 -7.82
N SER A 155 -8.06 13.69 -7.01
CA SER A 155 -7.02 13.40 -6.03
C SER A 155 -6.50 11.98 -6.12
N TYR A 156 -5.24 11.81 -5.77
CA TYR A 156 -4.60 10.51 -5.60
C TYR A 156 -3.46 10.61 -4.58
N ILE A 157 -3.04 9.46 -4.06
CA ILE A 157 -1.91 9.35 -3.15
C ILE A 157 -0.67 8.95 -3.95
N HIS A 158 0.36 9.78 -3.89
CA HIS A 158 1.65 9.47 -4.46
C HIS A 158 2.56 8.83 -3.39
N VAL A 159 3.19 7.71 -3.72
CA VAL A 159 4.13 7.03 -2.83
C VAL A 159 5.46 6.88 -3.55
N SER A 160 6.53 7.42 -2.96
CA SER A 160 7.89 7.33 -3.51
C SER A 160 8.90 6.98 -2.41
N ILE A 161 9.97 6.29 -2.81
CA ILE A 161 11.10 5.95 -1.95
C ILE A 161 12.31 6.73 -2.48
N GLN A 162 12.89 7.59 -1.65
CA GLN A 162 14.08 8.38 -1.99
C GLN A 162 15.30 7.78 -1.29
N MET A 163 16.36 7.52 -2.07
CA MET A 163 17.70 7.18 -1.57
C MET A 163 18.61 8.39 -1.78
N ASP A 164 19.40 8.71 -0.77
CA ASP A 164 20.34 9.83 -0.71
C ASP A 164 19.73 11.25 -0.63
N ASN A 165 20.39 12.06 0.20
CA ASN A 165 19.86 13.26 0.85
C ASN A 165 20.02 14.52 0.00
N GLU A 166 19.69 14.47 -1.29
CA GLU A 166 19.64 15.67 -2.13
C GLU A 166 18.19 16.00 -2.50
N GLN A 167 17.52 16.68 -1.57
CA GLN A 167 16.31 17.52 -1.69
C GLN A 167 15.35 17.27 -0.51
N ILE A 168 15.73 17.76 0.66
CA ILE A 168 14.86 17.78 1.86
C ILE A 168 13.72 18.82 1.70
N ALA A 169 13.81 19.74 0.74
CA ALA A 169 12.84 20.82 0.60
C ALA A 169 12.69 21.28 -0.86
N SER A 170 11.87 20.56 -1.62
CA SER A 170 11.18 21.11 -2.78
C SER A 170 9.70 20.82 -2.62
N GLY A 171 9.05 21.72 -1.86
CA GLY A 171 7.61 21.75 -1.71
C GLY A 171 6.96 22.28 -2.98
N GLU A 172 6.92 21.46 -4.02
CA GLU A 172 5.94 21.51 -5.11
C GLU A 172 6.09 20.24 -5.93
N LEU A 173 5.21 19.28 -5.67
CA LEU A 173 5.20 17.99 -6.33
C LEU A 173 4.27 18.08 -7.54
N THR A 174 4.81 18.44 -8.70
CA THR A 174 4.09 18.35 -9.98
C THR A 174 4.27 16.94 -10.54
N ILE A 175 3.26 16.08 -10.37
CA ILE A 175 3.27 14.70 -10.85
C ILE A 175 2.33 14.58 -12.06
N PRO A 176 2.75 13.89 -13.14
CA PRO A 176 1.98 13.76 -14.37
C PRO A 176 0.76 12.86 -14.18
N VAL A 177 -0.39 13.34 -14.66
CA VAL A 177 -1.64 12.56 -14.74
C VAL A 177 -1.76 11.95 -16.13
N SER A 178 -2.26 10.70 -16.20
CA SER A 178 -2.66 10.04 -17.44
C SER A 178 -3.71 10.89 -18.17
N SER A 179 -3.37 11.37 -19.36
CA SER A 179 -4.16 12.32 -20.15
C SER A 179 -5.46 11.77 -20.74
N SER A 180 -5.77 10.48 -20.55
CA SER A 180 -6.85 9.80 -21.29
C SER A 180 -8.26 9.98 -20.70
N SER A 181 -8.42 10.46 -19.46
CA SER A 181 -9.74 10.58 -18.79
C SER A 181 -10.25 12.03 -18.63
N LEU A 182 -9.47 13.04 -19.05
CA LEU A 182 -9.67 14.45 -18.69
C LEU A 182 -10.11 15.36 -19.87
N ALA A 183 -10.55 14.76 -20.98
CA ALA A 183 -10.83 15.47 -22.24
C ALA A 183 -12.32 15.78 -22.50
N GLN A 184 -13.23 15.51 -21.56
CA GLN A 184 -14.67 15.75 -21.77
C GLN A 184 -15.16 16.93 -20.94
N THR A 185 -15.54 18.00 -21.65
CA THR A 185 -15.96 19.31 -21.11
C THR A 185 -17.32 19.26 -20.37
N GLU A 186 -18.05 18.14 -20.46
CA GLU A 186 -19.18 17.85 -19.59
C GLU A 186 -19.06 16.42 -19.05
N ILE A 187 -18.42 16.28 -17.89
CA ILE A 187 -18.34 15.01 -17.17
C ILE A 187 -19.77 14.65 -16.73
N HIS A 188 -20.23 13.45 -17.09
CA HIS A 188 -21.52 12.93 -16.63
C HIS A 188 -21.58 12.99 -15.10
N TRP A 189 -22.73 13.37 -14.51
CA TRP A 189 -22.84 13.59 -13.07
C TRP A 189 -22.32 12.40 -12.24
N GLN A 190 -22.43 11.17 -12.76
CA GLN A 190 -21.91 9.98 -12.12
C GLN A 190 -20.38 10.02 -11.96
N GLN A 191 -19.64 10.29 -13.04
CA GLN A 191 -18.18 10.40 -13.02
C GLN A 191 -17.72 11.55 -12.11
N LYS A 192 -18.49 12.65 -12.07
CA LYS A 192 -18.24 13.78 -11.17
C LYS A 192 -18.37 13.36 -9.69
N LEU A 193 -19.39 12.57 -9.35
CA LEU A 193 -19.59 12.03 -8.00
C LEU A 193 -18.53 10.99 -7.63
N GLU A 194 -18.14 10.11 -8.55
CA GLU A 194 -17.07 9.12 -8.35
C GLU A 194 -15.72 9.80 -8.09
N ALA A 195 -15.39 10.85 -8.85
CA ALA A 195 -14.18 11.65 -8.62
C ALA A 195 -14.20 12.33 -7.25
N ALA A 196 -15.31 12.98 -6.88
CA ALA A 196 -15.47 13.62 -5.58
C ALA A 196 -15.40 12.63 -4.40
N GLN A 197 -15.95 11.43 -4.58
CA GLN A 197 -15.84 10.35 -3.60
C GLN A 197 -14.39 9.89 -3.44
N ASN A 198 -13.62 9.80 -4.54
CA ASN A 198 -12.19 9.50 -4.47
C ASN A 198 -11.39 10.61 -3.77
N VAL A 199 -11.76 11.89 -3.96
CA VAL A 199 -11.15 13.01 -3.22
C VAL A 199 -11.37 12.86 -1.71
N LEU A 200 -12.58 12.52 -1.28
CA LEU A 200 -12.86 12.23 0.14
C LEU A 200 -12.03 11.06 0.65
N PHE A 201 -11.93 9.98 -0.12
CA PHE A 201 -11.15 8.80 0.24
C PHE A 201 -9.67 9.13 0.46
N CYS A 202 -9.05 9.84 -0.49
CA CYS A 202 -7.64 10.22 -0.41
C CYS A 202 -7.38 11.21 0.75
N LYS A 203 -8.30 12.15 1.00
CA LYS A 203 -8.20 13.06 2.15
C LYS A 203 -8.31 12.33 3.48
N GLU A 204 -9.25 11.39 3.61
CA GLU A 204 -9.38 10.55 4.80
C GLU A 204 -8.09 9.76 5.05
N LEU A 205 -7.58 9.08 4.02
CA LEU A 205 -6.33 8.31 4.11
C LEU A 205 -5.16 9.19 4.56
N PHE A 206 -4.96 10.33 3.90
CA PHE A 206 -3.86 11.24 4.23
C PHE A 206 -3.99 11.84 5.64
N CYS A 207 -5.19 12.26 6.05
CA CYS A 207 -5.42 12.78 7.40
C CYS A 207 -5.15 11.72 8.47
N GLN A 208 -5.53 10.46 8.22
CA GLN A 208 -5.26 9.35 9.12
C GLN A 208 -3.75 9.11 9.24
N LEU A 209 -3.04 9.01 8.10
CA LEU A 209 -1.58 8.84 8.06
C LEU A 209 -0.84 10.01 8.73
N ALA A 210 -1.26 11.25 8.49
CA ALA A 210 -0.65 12.44 9.10
C ALA A 210 -0.83 12.45 10.61
N SER A 211 -2.01 12.05 11.10
CA SER A 211 -2.29 11.95 12.54
C SER A 211 -1.44 10.85 13.19
N GLU A 212 -1.31 9.70 12.53
CA GLU A 212 -0.47 8.59 12.97
C GLU A 212 1.02 8.97 12.96
N ALA A 213 1.49 9.71 11.94
CA ALA A 213 2.87 10.17 11.83
C ALA A 213 3.31 11.04 13.01
N VAL A 214 2.42 11.90 13.51
CA VAL A 214 2.67 12.79 14.66
C VAL A 214 2.64 12.03 15.98
N GLN A 215 1.80 11.00 16.08
CA GLN A 215 1.66 10.20 17.31
C GLN A 215 2.77 9.15 17.48
N MET A 216 3.36 8.69 16.37
CA MET A 216 4.40 7.66 16.37
C MET A 216 5.72 8.17 16.96
N GLN A 217 6.21 7.47 17.99
CA GLN A 217 7.51 7.74 18.59
C GLN A 217 8.61 6.91 17.90
N SER A 218 9.13 7.42 16.79
CA SER A 218 10.26 6.82 16.07
C SER A 218 11.60 7.46 16.46
N SER A 219 12.70 6.71 16.29
CA SER A 219 14.07 7.20 16.59
C SER A 219 14.46 8.42 15.75
N ILE A 220 13.95 8.50 14.52
CA ILE A 220 13.98 9.69 13.67
C ILE A 220 12.52 10.15 13.53
N PRO A 221 12.18 11.39 13.92
CA PRO A 221 10.80 11.85 13.89
C PRO A 221 10.29 11.91 12.44
N ASN A 222 9.01 11.56 12.25
CA ASN A 222 8.33 11.74 10.98
C ASN A 222 8.11 13.24 10.72
N LEU A 223 8.30 13.67 9.47
CA LEU A 223 8.09 15.04 9.04
C LEU A 223 6.79 15.14 8.26
N VAL A 224 5.86 15.99 8.71
CA VAL A 224 4.61 16.28 7.99
C VAL A 224 4.63 17.74 7.56
N VAL A 225 4.72 17.99 6.26
CA VAL A 225 4.78 19.35 5.69
C VAL A 225 3.70 19.46 4.60
N GLY A 226 2.63 20.21 4.91
CA GLY A 226 1.52 20.41 3.99
C GLY A 226 0.89 19.09 3.55
N ASN A 227 0.95 18.81 2.25
CA ASN A 227 0.38 17.61 1.63
C ASN A 227 1.40 16.46 1.52
N GLN A 228 2.48 16.46 2.31
CA GLN A 228 3.53 15.45 2.27
C GLN A 228 3.89 14.94 3.66
N ILE A 229 4.09 13.62 3.76
CA ILE A 229 4.58 12.91 4.93
C ILE A 229 5.89 12.23 4.54
N THR A 230 6.95 12.51 5.29
CA THR A 230 8.28 11.93 5.09
C THR A 230 8.69 11.14 6.33
N THR A 231 9.02 9.86 6.14
CA THR A 231 9.42 8.93 7.20
C THR A 231 10.73 8.25 6.85
N SER A 232 11.66 8.15 7.81
CA SER A 232 12.91 7.42 7.61
C SER A 232 12.72 5.90 7.73
N LEU A 233 13.17 5.16 6.71
CA LEU A 233 13.10 3.70 6.67
C LEU A 233 14.39 3.05 7.19
N PHE A 234 15.51 3.45 6.60
CA PHE A 234 16.90 3.06 6.89
C PHE A 234 17.78 4.33 6.81
N PRO A 235 19.03 4.31 7.29
CA PRO A 235 19.96 5.41 7.06
C PRO A 235 20.06 5.74 5.56
N GLY A 236 19.84 7.01 5.20
CA GLY A 236 19.86 7.47 3.80
C GLY A 236 18.66 7.07 2.94
N VAL A 237 17.63 6.41 3.49
CA VAL A 237 16.41 6.04 2.75
C VAL A 237 15.17 6.56 3.44
N GLN A 238 14.36 7.32 2.68
CA GLN A 238 13.13 7.94 3.16
C GLN A 238 11.93 7.49 2.32
N LEU A 239 10.81 7.25 3.01
CA LEU A 239 9.49 7.07 2.42
C LEU A 239 8.79 8.41 2.37
N ILE A 240 8.25 8.76 1.20
CA ILE A 240 7.51 9.99 0.98
C ILE A 240 6.11 9.63 0.50
N ILE A 241 5.09 10.08 1.24
CA ILE A 241 3.68 9.93 0.91
C ILE A 241 3.10 11.32 0.67
N GLY A 242 2.61 11.59 -0.54
CA GLY A 242 2.04 12.87 -0.93
C GLY A 242 0.57 12.77 -1.29
N LEU A 243 -0.24 13.74 -0.87
CA LEU A 243 -1.61 13.95 -1.36
C LEU A 243 -1.57 14.93 -2.53
N CYS A 244 -1.88 14.43 -3.73
CA CYS A 244 -2.03 15.26 -4.91
C CYS A 244 -3.50 15.63 -5.09
N HIS A 245 -3.78 16.92 -5.27
CA HIS A 245 -5.11 17.43 -5.58
C HIS A 245 -4.99 18.37 -6.76
N THR A 246 -5.69 18.08 -7.85
CA THR A 246 -5.66 18.87 -9.07
C THR A 246 -7.07 19.33 -9.40
N THR A 247 -7.26 20.65 -9.39
CA THR A 247 -8.51 21.27 -9.84
C THR A 247 -8.41 21.64 -11.32
N ILE A 248 -9.56 21.83 -11.99
CA ILE A 248 -9.61 22.20 -13.41
C ILE A 248 -8.91 23.55 -13.67
N LEU A 249 -8.86 24.43 -12.66
CA LEU A 249 -8.22 25.74 -12.72
C LEU A 249 -6.68 25.66 -12.70
N ASP A 250 -6.10 24.65 -12.03
CA ASP A 250 -4.65 24.45 -11.94
C ASP A 250 -4.03 23.86 -13.22
N ARG A 251 -4.88 23.36 -14.13
CA ARG A 251 -4.47 22.78 -15.43
C ARG A 251 -3.69 23.77 -16.31
N ALA A 252 -3.91 25.08 -16.16
CA ALA A 252 -3.26 26.10 -16.97
C ALA A 252 -1.81 26.41 -16.53
N LYS A 253 -1.42 26.04 -15.31
CA LYS A 253 -0.09 26.38 -14.75
C LYS A 253 0.92 25.22 -14.80
N ASN A 254 0.46 23.98 -14.79
CA ASN A 254 1.32 22.80 -14.63
C ASN A 254 1.92 22.23 -15.94
N THR A 255 1.75 22.88 -17.09
CA THR A 255 2.20 22.36 -18.40
C THR A 255 3.70 22.55 -18.68
N VAL A 256 4.48 23.18 -17.79
CA VAL A 256 5.86 23.64 -18.12
C VAL A 256 6.99 23.06 -17.25
N ILE A 257 6.73 22.22 -16.24
CA ILE A 257 7.80 21.70 -15.38
C ILE A 257 7.80 20.17 -15.39
N SER A 258 8.51 19.61 -16.37
CA SER A 258 8.83 18.18 -16.48
C SER A 258 10.35 18.02 -16.44
N ALA A 259 10.92 17.82 -15.25
CA ALA A 259 12.29 17.29 -15.11
C ALA A 259 12.57 16.85 -13.66
N GLN A 260 11.79 15.90 -13.13
CA GLN A 260 12.18 14.95 -12.07
C GLN A 260 10.94 14.14 -11.69
N ALA A 261 10.53 13.22 -12.55
CA ALA A 261 9.47 12.27 -12.24
C ALA A 261 9.96 11.38 -11.08
N ARG A 262 9.56 11.67 -9.84
CA ARG A 262 9.75 10.74 -8.73
C ARG A 262 9.00 9.45 -9.08
N GLU A 263 9.70 8.32 -8.99
CA GLU A 263 9.15 7.03 -9.39
C GLU A 263 8.01 6.63 -8.44
N HIS A 264 6.77 6.77 -8.91
CA HIS A 264 5.58 6.37 -8.17
C HIS A 264 5.56 4.84 -8.01
N LYS A 265 5.28 4.37 -6.78
CA LYS A 265 5.18 2.94 -6.46
C LYS A 265 3.69 2.54 -6.33
N PRO A 266 3.02 2.10 -7.41
CA PRO A 266 1.57 1.81 -7.39
C PRO A 266 1.18 0.64 -6.48
N VAL A 267 2.11 -0.28 -6.21
CA VAL A 267 1.87 -1.41 -5.30
C VAL A 267 1.68 -0.92 -3.86
N LEU A 268 2.46 0.07 -3.43
CA LEU A 268 2.36 0.63 -2.08
C LEU A 268 1.12 1.51 -1.93
N GLU A 269 0.77 2.28 -2.96
CA GLU A 269 -0.51 3.00 -3.03
C GLU A 269 -1.70 2.03 -2.87
N HIS A 270 -1.70 0.95 -3.65
CA HIS A 270 -2.76 -0.05 -3.55
C HIS A 270 -2.83 -0.69 -2.16
N SER A 271 -1.68 -0.95 -1.54
CA SER A 271 -1.62 -1.45 -0.16
C SER A 271 -2.26 -0.46 0.81
N LEU A 272 -1.94 0.84 0.74
CA LEU A 272 -2.57 1.86 1.58
C LEU A 272 -4.10 1.88 1.43
N HIS A 273 -4.61 1.72 0.20
CA HIS A 273 -6.05 1.64 -0.04
C HIS A 273 -6.67 0.40 0.61
N GLN A 274 -6.00 -0.75 0.56
CA GLN A 274 -6.44 -1.97 1.23
C GLN A 274 -6.43 -1.81 2.75
N LEU A 275 -5.40 -1.18 3.32
CA LEU A 275 -5.29 -0.95 4.76
C LEU A 275 -6.41 -0.05 5.30
N LEU A 276 -6.73 1.03 4.59
CA LEU A 276 -7.87 1.88 4.96
C LEU A 276 -9.19 1.13 4.87
N ARG A 277 -9.36 0.30 3.84
CA ARG A 277 -10.55 -0.56 3.70
C ARG A 277 -10.66 -1.57 4.85
N GLU A 278 -9.54 -2.13 5.29
CA GLU A 278 -9.51 -3.03 6.44
C GLU A 278 -9.87 -2.30 7.74
N LEU A 279 -9.38 -1.07 7.92
CA LEU A 279 -9.77 -0.20 9.04
C LEU A 279 -11.28 0.05 9.04
N HIS A 280 -11.84 0.42 7.89
CA HIS A 280 -13.29 0.58 7.69
C HIS A 280 -14.07 -0.69 8.04
N TYR A 281 -13.59 -1.85 7.57
CA TYR A 281 -14.19 -3.15 7.87
C TYR A 281 -14.18 -3.45 9.37
N LYS A 282 -13.01 -3.30 10.03
CA LYS A 282 -12.85 -3.49 11.48
C LYS A 282 -13.72 -2.52 12.29
N ALA A 283 -13.89 -1.29 11.81
CA ALA A 283 -14.72 -0.28 12.47
C ALA A 283 -16.21 -0.65 12.50
N ILE A 284 -16.70 -1.43 11.53
CA ILE A 284 -18.06 -2.00 11.52
C ILE A 284 -18.13 -3.30 12.32
N HIS A 285 -17.16 -4.19 12.12
CA HIS A 285 -17.18 -5.58 12.61
C HIS A 285 -16.45 -5.74 13.94
N HIS A 286 -16.62 -4.80 14.88
CA HIS A 286 -16.14 -5.05 16.25
C HIS A 286 -16.82 -6.32 16.80
N PRO A 287 -16.09 -7.23 17.47
CA PRO A 287 -16.72 -8.35 18.14
C PRO A 287 -17.67 -7.78 19.20
N MET A 288 -18.97 -7.99 19.01
CA MET A 288 -19.96 -7.50 19.96
C MET A 288 -19.78 -8.25 21.28
N PRO A 289 -19.57 -7.56 22.42
CA PRO A 289 -19.83 -8.19 23.70
C PRO A 289 -21.34 -8.32 23.84
N HIS A 290 -21.89 -9.50 23.55
CA HIS A 290 -23.28 -9.79 23.85
C HIS A 290 -23.42 -10.02 25.37
N PRO A 291 -24.26 -9.21 26.03
CA PRO A 291 -25.40 -9.83 26.68
C PRO A 291 -26.63 -9.59 25.80
N THR A 292 -27.32 -10.67 25.46
CA THR A 292 -28.56 -10.74 24.65
C THR A 292 -29.73 -9.93 25.23
N THR A 293 -29.53 -9.22 26.34
CA THR A 293 -30.54 -8.48 27.09
C THR A 293 -30.28 -6.96 27.19
N SER A 294 -29.21 -6.44 26.56
CA SER A 294 -28.93 -5.00 26.61
C SER A 294 -29.95 -4.19 25.79
N GLY A 295 -30.65 -3.26 26.44
CA GLY A 295 -31.55 -2.31 25.79
C GLY A 295 -30.90 -1.53 24.64
N LEU A 296 -31.69 -1.25 23.60
CA LEU A 296 -31.35 -0.37 22.48
C LEU A 296 -30.95 1.01 23.01
N GLY A 297 -29.64 1.30 23.10
CA GLY A 297 -29.19 2.62 23.54
C GLY A 297 -27.74 2.78 24.01
N ILE A 298 -26.95 1.70 24.11
CA ILE A 298 -25.54 1.83 24.54
C ILE A 298 -24.71 2.60 23.49
N SER A 299 -24.04 3.68 23.91
CA SER A 299 -23.15 4.46 23.04
C SER A 299 -22.03 3.58 22.46
N LYS A 300 -21.49 3.94 21.28
CA LYS A 300 -20.36 3.21 20.67
C LYS A 300 -19.14 3.12 21.60
N THR A 301 -18.91 4.13 22.44
CA THR A 301 -17.81 4.16 23.42
C THR A 301 -18.03 3.18 24.57
N ARG A 302 -19.26 3.04 25.08
CA ARG A 302 -19.58 2.10 26.15
C ARG A 302 -19.60 0.63 25.68
N ARG A 303 -19.74 0.40 24.36
CA ARG A 303 -19.57 -0.94 23.74
C ARG A 303 -18.13 -1.44 23.71
N LEU A 304 -17.15 -0.53 23.63
CA LEU A 304 -15.72 -0.87 23.60
C LEU A 304 -15.17 -1.36 24.94
N ALA A 305 -15.79 -0.98 26.07
CA ALA A 305 -15.39 -1.40 27.40
C ALA A 305 -15.69 -2.88 27.71
N GLY A 306 -16.46 -3.57 26.84
CA GLY A 306 -16.80 -4.97 27.05
C GLY A 306 -17.68 -5.22 28.29
N PRO A 307 -17.96 -6.48 28.61
CA PRO A 307 -18.73 -6.86 29.81
C PRO A 307 -17.91 -6.68 31.10
N GLU A 308 -16.58 -6.62 31.00
CA GLU A 308 -15.67 -6.40 32.13
C GLU A 308 -15.46 -4.92 32.48
N ALA A 309 -16.11 -4.00 31.77
CA ALA A 309 -15.99 -2.56 31.98
C ALA A 309 -14.53 -2.07 31.98
N ALA A 310 -13.75 -2.52 30.99
CA ALA A 310 -12.36 -2.13 30.82
C ALA A 310 -12.23 -0.60 30.85
N ASP A 311 -11.28 -0.11 31.63
CA ASP A 311 -10.96 1.31 31.72
C ASP A 311 -10.36 1.83 30.41
N LEU A 312 -10.39 3.15 30.22
CA LEU A 312 -9.92 3.80 29.00
C LEU A 312 -8.46 3.44 28.67
N GLU A 313 -7.63 3.20 29.68
CA GLU A 313 -6.22 2.90 29.53
C GLU A 313 -6.02 1.43 29.10
N THR A 314 -6.75 0.49 29.69
CA THR A 314 -6.78 -0.91 29.25
C THR A 314 -7.37 -1.06 27.86
N ILE A 315 -8.41 -0.30 27.52
CA ILE A 315 -8.94 -0.23 26.16
C ILE A 315 -7.84 0.29 25.21
N ARG A 316 -7.15 1.39 25.56
CA ARG A 316 -6.04 1.91 24.75
C ARG A 316 -4.92 0.89 24.53
N ARG A 317 -4.51 0.14 25.56
CA ARG A 317 -3.51 -0.93 25.45
C ARG A 317 -4.02 -2.15 24.67
N SER A 318 -5.30 -2.47 24.75
CA SER A 318 -5.93 -3.52 23.93
C SER A 318 -6.12 -3.10 22.46
N ILE A 319 -6.00 -1.80 22.18
CA ILE A 319 -5.99 -1.18 20.84
C ILE A 319 -4.53 -0.89 20.44
N ASP A 320 -3.57 -1.71 20.86
CA ASP A 320 -2.25 -1.79 20.20
C ASP A 320 -2.41 -2.43 18.80
N TYR A 321 -3.29 -1.86 17.97
CA TYR A 321 -3.33 -2.14 16.55
C TYR A 321 -2.18 -1.38 15.91
N GLU A 322 -1.35 -2.11 15.17
CA GLU A 322 -0.40 -1.47 14.26
C GLU A 322 -1.15 -0.49 13.37
N THR A 323 -0.73 0.77 13.42
CA THR A 323 -1.31 1.87 12.63
C THR A 323 -1.13 1.61 11.14
N ILE A 324 -1.93 2.26 10.28
CA ILE A 324 -1.77 2.13 8.83
C ILE A 324 -0.35 2.54 8.42
N LEU A 325 0.16 3.61 9.03
CA LEU A 325 1.50 4.10 8.79
C LEU A 325 2.59 3.10 9.25
N GLU A 326 2.45 2.44 10.39
CA GLU A 326 3.42 1.40 10.80
C GLU A 326 3.43 0.23 9.83
N GLN A 327 2.26 -0.24 9.43
CA GLN A 327 2.14 -1.35 8.49
C GLN A 327 2.76 -1.01 7.14
N ILE A 328 2.50 0.18 6.58
CA ILE A 328 3.13 0.57 5.31
C ILE A 328 4.64 0.79 5.46
N ILE A 329 5.13 1.30 6.59
CA ILE A 329 6.56 1.42 6.86
C ILE A 329 7.22 0.04 6.85
N LYS A 330 6.63 -0.95 7.53
CA LYS A 330 7.14 -2.33 7.57
C LYS A 330 7.19 -2.96 6.19
N GLN A 331 6.10 -2.84 5.43
CA GLN A 331 6.04 -3.32 4.04
C GLN A 331 7.09 -2.63 3.16
N THR A 332 7.25 -1.31 3.30
CA THR A 332 8.21 -0.55 2.50
C THR A 332 9.64 -0.94 2.84
N ARG A 333 9.97 -1.10 4.13
CA ARG A 333 11.30 -1.58 4.55
C ARG A 333 11.62 -2.95 3.97
N HIS A 334 10.66 -3.87 4.03
CA HIS A 334 10.78 -5.19 3.42
C HIS A 334 11.00 -5.13 1.91
N VAL A 335 10.24 -4.31 1.18
CA VAL A 335 10.41 -4.13 -0.27
C VAL A 335 11.80 -3.60 -0.60
N VAL A 336 12.30 -2.61 0.14
CA VAL A 336 13.65 -2.06 -0.04
C VAL A 336 14.72 -3.13 0.24
N LEU A 337 14.61 -3.87 1.34
CA LEU A 337 15.55 -4.94 1.67
C LEU A 337 15.53 -6.07 0.65
N ARG A 338 14.35 -6.44 0.16
CA ARG A 338 14.18 -7.47 -0.88
C ARG A 338 14.86 -7.05 -2.17
N LEU A 339 14.66 -5.82 -2.64
CA LEU A 339 15.30 -5.31 -3.85
C LEU A 339 16.82 -5.24 -3.70
N ARG A 340 17.31 -4.75 -2.56
CA ARG A 340 18.76 -4.74 -2.25
C ARG A 340 19.33 -6.15 -2.24
N THR A 341 18.66 -7.09 -1.59
CA THR A 341 19.07 -8.51 -1.54
C THR A 341 19.13 -9.12 -2.94
N MET A 342 18.14 -8.83 -3.79
CA MET A 342 18.11 -9.29 -5.18
C MET A 342 19.31 -8.75 -5.96
N MET A 343 19.55 -7.43 -5.88
CA MET A 343 20.68 -6.79 -6.56
C MET A 343 22.01 -7.39 -6.10
N ILE A 344 22.22 -7.60 -4.79
CA ILE A 344 23.47 -8.16 -4.27
C ILE A 344 23.68 -9.59 -4.78
N ILE A 345 22.63 -10.42 -4.77
CA ILE A 345 22.71 -11.81 -5.25
C ILE A 345 23.03 -11.83 -6.75
N ASP A 346 22.35 -11.00 -7.55
CA ASP A 346 22.57 -10.93 -9.00
C ASP A 346 23.96 -10.38 -9.35
N THR A 347 24.39 -9.31 -8.68
CA THR A 347 25.74 -8.76 -8.82
C THR A 347 26.80 -9.80 -8.45
N PHE A 348 26.61 -10.50 -7.33
CA PHE A 348 27.53 -11.55 -6.89
C PHE A 348 27.58 -12.75 -7.85
N ALA A 349 26.43 -13.17 -8.37
CA ALA A 349 26.35 -14.24 -9.38
C ALA A 349 27.00 -13.85 -10.72
N CYS A 350 27.00 -12.55 -11.07
CA CYS A 350 27.71 -12.04 -12.24
C CYS A 350 29.23 -11.94 -12.03
N GLU A 351 29.67 -11.58 -10.83
CA GLU A 351 31.09 -11.46 -10.49
C GLU A 351 31.80 -12.82 -10.41
N ILE A 352 31.14 -13.83 -9.84
CA ILE A 352 31.71 -15.18 -9.65
C ILE A 352 31.26 -16.11 -10.76
N LYS A 353 32.21 -16.54 -11.60
CA LYS A 353 31.97 -17.54 -12.67
C LYS A 353 32.03 -18.99 -12.17
N ASP A 354 32.79 -19.25 -11.11
CA ASP A 354 32.95 -20.59 -10.50
C ASP A 354 33.08 -20.42 -8.97
N PRO A 355 32.14 -20.92 -8.14
CA PRO A 355 31.01 -21.80 -8.49
C PRO A 355 29.80 -21.06 -9.07
N LEU A 356 28.91 -21.78 -9.76
CA LEU A 356 27.63 -21.25 -10.25
C LEU A 356 26.65 -21.02 -9.11
N ILE A 357 25.98 -19.87 -9.14
CA ILE A 357 25.04 -19.45 -8.11
C ILE A 357 23.66 -19.34 -8.75
N VAL A 358 22.72 -20.16 -8.29
CA VAL A 358 21.34 -20.17 -8.79
C VAL A 358 20.40 -19.77 -7.66
N ALA A 359 19.74 -18.62 -7.82
CA ALA A 359 18.77 -18.10 -6.86
C ALA A 359 17.34 -18.37 -7.32
N HIS A 360 16.52 -18.94 -6.43
CA HIS A 360 15.09 -19.16 -6.67
C HIS A 360 14.28 -18.46 -5.58
N TRP A 361 13.49 -17.46 -5.99
CA TRP A 361 12.55 -16.80 -5.11
C TRP A 361 11.32 -17.69 -4.89
N LEU A 362 10.91 -17.87 -3.64
CA LEU A 362 9.69 -18.60 -3.32
C LEU A 362 8.47 -17.74 -3.68
N SER A 363 7.47 -18.36 -4.30
CA SER A 363 6.22 -17.68 -4.70
C SER A 363 5.29 -17.35 -3.52
N LEU A 364 5.51 -17.99 -2.37
CA LEU A 364 4.78 -17.71 -1.13
C LEU A 364 5.52 -16.60 -0.38
N SER A 365 5.11 -15.35 -0.60
CA SER A 365 5.62 -14.18 0.12
C SER A 365 4.51 -13.51 0.92
N SER A 366 4.80 -13.21 2.18
CA SER A 366 4.05 -12.24 2.98
C SER A 366 4.47 -10.82 2.56
N PRO A 367 3.60 -9.79 2.72
CA PRO A 367 4.00 -8.39 2.52
C PRO A 367 5.14 -7.92 3.44
N THR A 368 5.51 -8.70 4.46
CA THR A 368 6.62 -8.42 5.39
C THR A 368 7.69 -9.50 5.42
N LEU A 369 7.50 -10.62 4.72
CA LEU A 369 8.45 -11.74 4.71
C LEU A 369 8.53 -12.39 3.34
N SER A 370 9.75 -12.43 2.79
CA SER A 370 10.05 -13.08 1.51
C SER A 370 11.20 -14.04 1.71
N SER A 371 11.27 -15.08 0.89
CA SER A 371 12.32 -16.09 1.03
C SER A 371 12.95 -16.42 -0.32
N VAL A 372 14.27 -16.56 -0.33
CA VAL A 372 15.04 -16.98 -1.51
C VAL A 372 15.86 -18.22 -1.16
N LYS A 373 15.83 -19.21 -2.05
CA LYS A 373 16.66 -20.41 -1.97
C LYS A 373 17.79 -20.29 -2.98
N ILE A 374 19.01 -20.18 -2.48
CA ILE A 374 20.24 -20.12 -3.26
C ILE A 374 20.85 -21.51 -3.30
N ASN A 375 21.26 -21.95 -4.49
CA ASN A 375 22.02 -23.18 -4.68
C ASN A 375 23.36 -22.85 -5.32
N ILE A 376 24.43 -23.21 -4.62
CA ILE A 376 25.79 -23.10 -5.12
C ILE A 376 26.19 -24.47 -5.67
N MET A 377 26.62 -24.50 -6.94
CA MET A 377 26.94 -25.71 -7.69
C MET A 377 28.15 -25.48 -8.60
N THR A 378 28.99 -26.48 -8.81
CA THR A 378 30.05 -26.42 -9.83
C THR A 378 29.59 -27.14 -11.10
N LEU A 379 29.68 -26.47 -12.25
CA LEU A 379 29.26 -27.03 -13.55
C LEU A 379 29.99 -28.36 -13.81
N GLY A 380 29.22 -29.39 -14.17
CA GLY A 380 29.72 -30.75 -14.42
C GLY A 380 29.84 -31.65 -13.19
N TYR A 381 29.70 -31.10 -11.97
CA TYR A 381 29.78 -31.85 -10.71
C TYR A 381 28.54 -31.68 -9.82
N GLU A 382 27.40 -31.34 -10.42
CA GLU A 382 26.15 -31.02 -9.72
C GLU A 382 25.59 -32.19 -8.89
N SER A 383 25.77 -33.42 -9.38
CA SER A 383 25.35 -34.64 -8.67
C SER A 383 26.22 -34.95 -7.45
N MET A 384 27.47 -34.47 -7.45
CA MET A 384 28.44 -34.76 -6.40
C MET A 384 28.28 -33.79 -5.22
N CYS A 385 28.20 -32.49 -5.49
CA CYS A 385 28.14 -31.48 -4.44
C CYS A 385 27.19 -30.34 -4.81
N ARG A 386 26.23 -30.09 -3.92
CA ARG A 386 25.34 -28.92 -3.95
C ARG A 386 25.27 -28.32 -2.54
N THR A 387 25.49 -27.02 -2.43
CA THR A 387 25.34 -26.30 -1.16
C THR A 387 24.09 -25.42 -1.22
N PRO A 388 22.97 -25.84 -0.58
CA PRO A 388 21.80 -25.00 -0.45
C PRO A 388 21.99 -23.97 0.66
N LEU A 389 21.46 -22.77 0.44
CA LEU A 389 21.37 -21.67 1.38
C LEU A 389 19.97 -21.07 1.26
N VAL A 390 19.28 -20.83 2.36
CA VAL A 390 17.96 -20.17 2.35
C VAL A 390 18.08 -18.84 3.07
N ILE A 391 17.62 -17.76 2.45
CA ILE A 391 17.61 -16.42 3.05
C ILE A 391 16.17 -15.96 3.18
N HIS A 392 15.77 -15.68 4.41
CA HIS A 392 14.53 -15.01 4.74
C HIS A 392 14.80 -13.51 4.85
N VAL A 393 14.09 -12.73 4.04
CA VAL A 393 14.07 -11.27 4.08
C VAL A 393 12.91 -10.85 4.95
N GLU A 394 13.22 -10.25 6.10
CA GLU A 394 12.26 -9.73 7.06
C GLU A 394 12.14 -8.19 6.93
N GLU A 395 11.50 -7.53 7.90
CA GLU A 395 11.26 -6.08 7.87
C GLU A 395 12.53 -5.24 8.07
N LYS A 396 13.47 -5.70 8.91
CA LYS A 396 14.68 -4.93 9.29
C LYS A 396 15.99 -5.74 9.20
N SER A 397 15.87 -7.05 9.01
CA SER A 397 16.94 -8.02 9.12
C SER A 397 16.82 -9.07 8.01
N LEU A 398 17.93 -9.76 7.76
CA LEU A 398 17.94 -10.96 6.94
C LEU A 398 18.29 -12.15 7.84
N LYS A 399 17.59 -13.26 7.67
CA LYS A 399 17.92 -14.50 8.36
C LYS A 399 18.36 -15.54 7.34
N ALA A 400 19.64 -15.93 7.39
CA ALA A 400 20.18 -16.95 6.51
C ALA A 400 20.30 -18.29 7.23
N ILE A 401 19.89 -19.36 6.53
CA ILE A 401 19.90 -20.75 6.99
C ILE A 401 20.85 -21.53 6.08
N CYS A 402 21.99 -21.92 6.63
CA CYS A 402 23.01 -22.69 5.93
C CYS A 402 22.66 -24.18 5.81
N ARG A 403 23.40 -24.90 4.95
CA ARG A 403 23.25 -26.36 4.75
C ARG A 403 23.35 -27.17 6.05
N ASP A 404 24.16 -26.71 7.00
CA ASP A 404 24.39 -27.36 8.30
C ASP A 404 23.27 -27.06 9.33
N GLY A 405 22.22 -26.33 8.92
CA GLY A 405 21.13 -25.92 9.78
C GLY A 405 21.44 -24.71 10.66
N ARG A 406 22.64 -24.12 10.55
CA ARG A 406 22.98 -22.91 11.30
C ARG A 406 22.19 -21.73 10.76
N THR A 407 21.55 -21.02 11.68
CA THR A 407 20.84 -19.78 11.40
C THR A 407 21.73 -18.60 11.78
N MET A 408 21.93 -17.68 10.86
CA MET A 408 22.60 -16.40 11.12
C MET A 408 21.65 -15.24 10.86
N SER A 409 21.65 -14.29 11.78
CA SER A 409 20.92 -13.04 11.66
C SER A 409 21.87 -11.99 11.12
N LEU A 410 21.57 -11.44 9.95
CA LEU A 410 22.28 -10.34 9.33
C LEU A 410 21.45 -9.06 9.52
N SER A 411 22.14 -7.94 9.57
CA SER A 411 21.53 -6.62 9.63
C SER A 411 20.98 -6.19 8.25
N TYR A 412 20.56 -4.93 8.14
CA TYR A 412 20.14 -4.33 6.88
C TYR A 412 21.31 -3.96 5.95
N GLU A 413 22.56 -4.13 6.41
CA GLU A 413 23.76 -3.73 5.68
C GLU A 413 24.05 -4.70 4.51
N PRO A 414 24.19 -4.21 3.27
CA PRO A 414 24.39 -5.06 2.10
C PRO A 414 25.70 -5.85 2.14
N GLU A 415 26.74 -5.30 2.75
CA GLU A 415 28.06 -5.94 2.84
C GLU A 415 28.03 -7.24 3.65
N GLU A 416 27.22 -7.33 4.71
CA GLU A 416 27.10 -8.55 5.52
C GLU A 416 26.60 -9.73 4.69
N LEU A 417 25.59 -9.50 3.86
CA LEU A 417 25.07 -10.51 2.94
C LEU A 417 26.13 -10.90 1.91
N ARG A 418 26.84 -9.91 1.34
CA ARG A 418 27.90 -10.16 0.37
C ARG A 418 29.02 -11.03 0.97
N TYR A 419 29.47 -10.73 2.18
CA TYR A 419 30.48 -11.52 2.89
C TYR A 419 30.00 -12.94 3.20
N LEU A 420 28.73 -13.11 3.58
CA LEU A 420 28.16 -14.44 3.76
C LEU A 420 28.23 -15.24 2.46
N LEU A 421 27.79 -14.66 1.34
CA LEU A 421 27.80 -15.35 0.05
C LEU A 421 29.21 -15.74 -0.38
N MET A 422 30.21 -14.88 -0.16
CA MET A 422 31.62 -15.21 -0.39
C MET A 422 32.09 -16.39 0.46
N CYS A 423 31.74 -16.41 1.76
CA CYS A 423 32.11 -17.52 2.64
C CYS A 423 31.43 -18.83 2.24
N GLN A 424 30.17 -18.79 1.81
CA GLN A 424 29.46 -19.99 1.35
C GLN A 424 30.02 -20.51 0.01
N ALA A 425 30.45 -19.62 -0.88
CA ALA A 425 31.10 -20.00 -2.13
C ALA A 425 32.48 -20.65 -1.89
N SER A 426 33.31 -20.08 -1.01
CA SER A 426 34.62 -20.66 -0.66
C SER A 426 34.47 -22.02 0.02
N GLN A 427 33.53 -22.13 0.97
CA GLN A 427 33.21 -23.39 1.64
C GLN A 427 32.69 -24.44 0.66
N HIS A 428 31.90 -24.05 -0.34
CA HIS A 428 31.43 -24.96 -1.39
C HIS A 428 32.59 -25.57 -2.17
N GLN A 429 33.57 -24.77 -2.59
CA GLN A 429 34.74 -25.26 -3.36
C GLN A 429 35.55 -26.32 -2.58
N VAL A 430 35.74 -26.11 -1.27
CA VAL A 430 36.45 -27.07 -0.40
C VAL A 430 35.65 -28.35 -0.19
N ASN A 431 34.34 -28.23 0.06
CA ASN A 431 33.46 -29.40 0.20
C ASN A 431 33.35 -30.20 -1.11
N ALA A 432 33.33 -29.51 -2.24
CA ALA A 432 33.30 -30.13 -3.55
C ALA A 432 34.63 -30.87 -3.82
N ALA A 433 35.79 -30.26 -3.51
CA ALA A 433 37.08 -30.94 -3.55
C ALA A 433 37.11 -32.19 -2.66
N GLN A 434 36.58 -32.10 -1.44
CA GLN A 434 36.48 -33.25 -0.53
C GLN A 434 35.65 -34.39 -1.12
N ALA A 435 34.50 -34.08 -1.73
CA ALA A 435 33.65 -35.08 -2.36
C ALA A 435 34.34 -35.71 -3.59
N LEU A 436 35.06 -34.91 -4.38
CA LEU A 436 35.85 -35.39 -5.52
C LEU A 436 36.96 -36.34 -5.07
N ALA A 437 37.69 -35.99 -4.00
CA ALA A 437 38.73 -36.86 -3.47
C ALA A 437 38.19 -38.25 -3.10
N LYS A 438 37.02 -38.31 -2.47
CA LYS A 438 36.38 -39.59 -2.12
C LYS A 438 36.01 -40.41 -3.35
N LEU A 439 35.56 -39.76 -4.44
CA LEU A 439 35.25 -40.45 -5.69
C LEU A 439 36.52 -40.96 -6.40
N MET A 440 37.61 -40.21 -6.35
CA MET A 440 38.91 -40.58 -6.94
C MET A 440 39.71 -41.58 -6.09
N GLY A 441 39.18 -42.05 -4.96
CA GLY A 441 39.85 -42.99 -4.05
C GLY A 441 40.91 -42.35 -3.13
N TRP A 442 41.01 -41.02 -3.11
CA TRP A 442 41.91 -40.28 -2.22
C TRP A 442 41.34 -40.22 -0.79
N LYS A 443 42.22 -40.27 0.20
CA LYS A 443 41.83 -40.20 1.62
C LYS A 443 41.89 -38.76 2.12
N VAL A 444 40.79 -38.29 2.73
CA VAL A 444 40.74 -36.96 3.37
C VAL A 444 41.33 -37.07 4.77
N LEU A 445 42.40 -36.32 5.02
CA LEU A 445 43.11 -36.30 6.30
C LEU A 445 42.53 -35.26 7.26
N SER A 446 42.14 -34.09 6.75
CA SER A 446 41.56 -33.01 7.54
C SER A 446 40.66 -32.13 6.69
N LEU A 447 39.58 -31.62 7.29
CA LEU A 447 38.68 -30.65 6.70
C LEU A 447 38.42 -29.56 7.75
N GLY A 448 38.76 -28.33 7.44
CA GLY A 448 38.51 -27.17 8.29
C GLY A 448 37.63 -26.17 7.57
N VAL A 449 36.43 -25.92 8.09
CA VAL A 449 35.55 -24.83 7.59
C VAL A 449 35.99 -23.47 8.13
N ASN A 450 36.60 -23.45 9.32
CA ASN A 450 37.15 -22.25 9.92
C ASN A 450 38.62 -22.50 10.26
N LEU A 451 39.53 -22.03 9.41
CA LEU A 451 40.96 -22.10 9.65
C LEU A 451 41.42 -21.02 10.65
N GLY A 452 42.06 -21.44 11.74
CA GLY A 452 42.79 -20.55 12.65
C GLY A 452 44.29 -20.45 12.34
N VAL A 453 44.74 -20.97 11.20
CA VAL A 453 46.17 -21.09 10.85
C VAL A 453 46.41 -20.49 9.46
N GLY A 454 47.51 -19.75 9.32
CA GLY A 454 47.89 -19.04 8.10
C GLY A 454 47.54 -17.55 8.14
N ASN A 455 47.66 -16.88 6.99
CA ASN A 455 47.38 -15.44 6.87
C ASN A 455 45.94 -15.14 7.32
N VAL A 456 45.76 -14.19 8.23
CA VAL A 456 44.44 -13.75 8.67
C VAL A 456 43.75 -13.06 7.50
N GLU A 457 42.57 -13.55 7.13
CA GLU A 457 41.77 -12.93 6.08
C GLU A 457 41.07 -11.69 6.64
N PRO A 458 41.00 -10.57 5.88
CA PRO A 458 40.31 -9.37 6.33
C PRO A 458 38.78 -9.56 6.34
N THR A 459 38.27 -10.55 5.60
CA THR A 459 36.83 -10.78 5.39
C THR A 459 36.52 -12.27 5.38
N GLY A 460 35.82 -12.73 6.43
CA GLY A 460 35.37 -14.11 6.57
C GLY A 460 36.45 -15.10 7.01
N ASN A 461 36.07 -16.39 7.09
CA ASN A 461 36.98 -17.47 7.47
C ASN A 461 37.46 -18.22 6.22
N ALA A 462 38.75 -18.56 6.19
CA ALA A 462 39.28 -19.45 5.17
C ALA A 462 38.90 -20.91 5.48
N CYS A 463 38.66 -21.68 4.42
CA CYS A 463 38.40 -23.12 4.49
C CYS A 463 39.62 -23.90 3.95
N SER A 464 39.88 -25.10 4.47
CA SER A 464 40.89 -26.01 3.90
C SER A 464 40.45 -27.46 3.88
N VAL A 465 41.08 -28.22 2.98
CA VAL A 465 41.06 -29.68 3.01
C VAL A 465 42.47 -30.21 2.74
N LEU A 466 42.87 -31.18 3.54
CA LEU A 466 44.11 -31.95 3.36
C LEU A 466 43.73 -33.36 2.92
N MET A 467 44.36 -33.84 1.86
CA MET A 467 44.02 -35.11 1.21
C MET A 467 45.29 -35.83 0.76
N THR A 468 45.28 -37.16 0.81
CA THR A 468 46.43 -37.99 0.44
C THR A 468 46.04 -39.02 -0.62
N SER A 469 47.00 -39.36 -1.48
CA SER A 469 46.85 -40.35 -2.54
C SER A 469 46.47 -41.73 -1.98
N PRO A 470 45.86 -42.61 -2.80
CA PRO A 470 45.55 -43.98 -2.38
C PRO A 470 46.78 -44.76 -1.88
N THR A 471 47.94 -44.48 -2.46
CA THR A 471 49.27 -45.03 -2.15
C THR A 471 49.92 -44.38 -0.92
N GLY A 472 49.44 -43.23 -0.46
CA GLY A 472 49.95 -42.51 0.71
C GLY A 472 51.28 -41.76 0.49
N ASP A 473 51.77 -41.74 -0.75
CA ASP A 473 53.03 -41.11 -1.16
C ASP A 473 52.88 -39.61 -1.47
N ARG A 474 51.66 -39.11 -1.65
CA ARG A 474 51.39 -37.72 -2.05
C ARG A 474 50.31 -37.11 -1.19
N VAL A 475 50.46 -35.83 -0.90
CA VAL A 475 49.52 -35.06 -0.10
C VAL A 475 49.20 -33.75 -0.82
N ILE A 476 47.92 -33.47 -1.00
CA ILE A 476 47.40 -32.19 -1.50
C ILE A 476 46.82 -31.42 -0.31
N ALA A 477 47.26 -30.17 -0.15
CA ALA A 477 46.67 -29.20 0.75
C ALA A 477 45.98 -28.10 -0.06
N LEU A 478 44.67 -27.99 0.12
CA LEU A 478 43.83 -26.95 -0.46
C LEU A 478 43.50 -25.92 0.61
N ARG A 479 43.67 -24.63 0.28
CA ARG A 479 43.16 -23.51 1.06
C ARG A 479 42.32 -22.63 0.16
N CYS A 480 41.07 -22.37 0.56
CA CYS A 480 40.18 -21.45 -0.14
C CYS A 480 39.83 -20.29 0.78
N SER A 481 40.19 -19.09 0.34
CA SER A 481 39.92 -17.83 1.02
C SER A 481 38.86 -17.05 0.24
N PRO A 482 37.90 -16.40 0.92
CA PRO A 482 36.86 -15.58 0.28
C PRO A 482 37.41 -14.48 -0.64
N LYS A 483 38.56 -13.88 -0.28
CA LYS A 483 39.14 -12.73 -1.00
C LYS A 483 40.38 -13.11 -1.83
N ASN A 484 41.26 -13.93 -1.28
CA ASN A 484 42.52 -14.35 -1.92
C ASN A 484 42.35 -15.54 -2.89
N GLY A 485 41.15 -16.11 -2.98
CA GLY A 485 40.86 -17.21 -3.91
C GLY A 485 41.37 -18.56 -3.43
N ILE A 486 41.70 -19.44 -4.37
CA ILE A 486 42.04 -20.84 -4.10
C ILE A 486 43.54 -21.07 -4.26
N HIS A 487 44.18 -21.59 -3.22
CA HIS A 487 45.58 -22.01 -3.22
C HIS A 487 45.66 -23.54 -3.06
N VAL A 488 46.37 -24.18 -3.97
CA VAL A 488 46.63 -25.63 -3.94
C VAL A 488 48.12 -25.85 -3.78
N SER A 489 48.51 -26.70 -2.84
CA SER A 489 49.89 -27.09 -2.64
C SER A 489 50.03 -28.60 -2.53
N VAL A 490 51.14 -29.13 -3.01
CA VAL A 490 51.41 -30.59 -3.07
C VAL A 490 52.70 -30.89 -2.32
N SER A 491 52.69 -31.99 -1.59
CA SER A 491 53.85 -32.57 -0.90
C SER A 491 54.02 -34.04 -1.29
N PHE A 492 55.26 -34.51 -1.29
CA PHE A 492 55.67 -35.85 -1.65
C PHE A 492 56.31 -36.57 -0.46
N SER A 493 56.10 -37.88 -0.39
CA SER A 493 56.65 -38.82 0.57
C SER A 493 56.95 -40.14 -0.15
N PRO A 494 58.10 -40.79 0.06
CA PRO A 494 59.20 -40.40 0.96
C PRO A 494 60.05 -39.26 0.40
N GLN A 495 60.69 -38.49 1.29
CA GLN A 495 61.61 -37.42 0.92
C GLN A 495 62.90 -38.00 0.31
N THR A 496 62.95 -38.13 -1.02
CA THR A 496 64.13 -38.66 -1.72
C THR A 496 65.26 -37.64 -1.90
N THR A 497 64.97 -36.34 -1.82
CA THR A 497 65.96 -35.27 -2.09
C THR A 497 66.43 -34.49 -0.85
N ASP A 498 65.61 -34.41 0.21
CA ASP A 498 65.82 -33.43 1.31
C ASP A 498 65.95 -34.05 2.73
N PHE A 499 66.03 -35.38 2.87
CA PHE A 499 66.21 -36.00 4.19
C PHE A 499 67.67 -35.93 4.66
N TYR A 500 68.00 -34.89 5.42
CA TYR A 500 69.24 -34.83 6.20
C TYR A 500 68.97 -35.39 7.61
N PRO A 501 69.61 -36.50 8.02
CA PRO A 501 69.47 -36.99 9.39
C PRO A 501 70.03 -35.94 10.35
N SER A 502 69.14 -35.22 11.03
CA SER A 502 69.52 -34.28 12.09
C SER A 502 69.89 -35.05 13.36
N THR A 503 70.58 -34.40 14.29
CA THR A 503 70.94 -35.01 15.59
C THR A 503 69.73 -35.54 16.37
N LEU A 504 68.52 -35.03 16.08
CA LEU A 504 67.24 -35.39 16.70
C LEU A 504 66.44 -36.48 15.95
N VAL A 505 66.65 -36.65 14.64
CA VAL A 505 65.86 -37.54 13.78
C VAL A 505 66.79 -38.49 13.02
N ARG A 506 67.13 -39.62 13.66
CA ARG A 506 68.09 -40.61 13.12
C ARG A 506 67.43 -41.81 12.44
N ASP A 507 66.15 -42.05 12.70
CA ASP A 507 65.45 -43.26 12.30
C ASP A 507 64.82 -43.14 10.89
N ARG A 508 64.99 -44.16 10.03
CA ARG A 508 64.52 -44.13 8.63
C ARG A 508 63.01 -44.02 8.50
N LYS A 509 62.25 -44.38 9.55
CA LYS A 509 60.79 -44.22 9.60
C LYS A 509 60.32 -42.78 9.38
N TRP A 510 61.18 -41.80 9.68
CA TRP A 510 60.89 -40.37 9.51
C TRP A 510 61.03 -39.86 8.08
N GLN A 511 61.60 -40.66 7.16
CA GLN A 511 61.65 -40.35 5.72
C GLN A 511 60.26 -40.35 5.08
N ASN A 512 59.29 -41.02 5.71
CA ASN A 512 57.90 -41.12 5.27
C ASN A 512 57.05 -39.90 5.69
N LEU A 513 57.62 -38.92 6.38
CA LEU A 513 56.93 -37.65 6.65
C LEU A 513 56.81 -36.84 5.35
N ALA A 514 55.63 -36.25 5.14
CA ALA A 514 55.38 -35.35 4.01
C ALA A 514 56.45 -34.26 3.93
N GLY A 515 57.08 -34.09 2.77
CA GLY A 515 58.07 -33.05 2.49
C GLY A 515 57.50 -31.63 2.46
N SER A 516 58.32 -30.66 2.06
CA SER A 516 57.89 -29.27 1.89
C SER A 516 56.76 -29.15 0.87
N PHE A 517 55.74 -28.35 1.20
CA PHE A 517 54.63 -28.07 0.30
C PHE A 517 55.07 -27.12 -0.81
N ARG A 518 54.81 -27.49 -2.07
CA ARG A 518 55.02 -26.63 -3.23
C ARG A 518 53.68 -26.18 -3.78
N GLU A 519 53.51 -24.88 -4.00
CA GLU A 519 52.29 -24.31 -4.55
C GLU A 519 52.15 -24.64 -6.04
N VAL A 520 50.93 -25.01 -6.45
CA VAL A 520 50.59 -25.35 -7.82
C VAL A 520 49.93 -24.14 -8.46
N MET A 521 50.49 -23.68 -9.59
CA MET A 521 49.90 -22.62 -10.40
C MET A 521 48.67 -23.13 -11.15
N LEU A 522 47.49 -23.03 -10.53
CA LEU A 522 46.19 -23.44 -11.09
C LEU A 522 45.86 -22.78 -12.44
N GLU A 523 46.38 -21.58 -12.70
CA GLU A 523 46.15 -20.85 -13.95
C GLU A 523 46.74 -21.56 -15.17
N LYS A 524 47.84 -22.30 -14.99
CA LYS A 524 48.54 -22.99 -16.07
C LYS A 524 47.99 -24.40 -16.35
N MET A 525 47.06 -24.88 -15.54
CA MET A 525 46.46 -26.20 -15.72
C MET A 525 45.22 -26.13 -16.61
N GLU A 526 45.09 -27.15 -17.47
CA GLU A 526 43.92 -27.32 -18.32
C GLU A 526 42.70 -27.71 -17.48
N GLY A 527 41.55 -27.09 -17.79
CA GLY A 527 40.30 -27.36 -17.09
C GLY A 527 39.38 -26.15 -17.10
N ARG A 528 38.09 -26.38 -17.33
CA ARG A 528 37.08 -25.31 -17.41
C ARG A 528 36.80 -24.67 -16.05
N ASN A 529 36.81 -25.48 -15.00
CA ASN A 529 36.48 -25.09 -13.62
C ASN A 529 37.57 -25.56 -12.66
N PHE A 530 37.60 -25.01 -11.45
CA PHE A 530 38.54 -25.39 -10.39
C PHE A 530 38.53 -26.90 -10.12
N LEU A 531 37.34 -27.52 -10.00
CA LEU A 531 37.24 -28.95 -9.73
C LEU A 531 37.82 -29.82 -10.85
N ASN A 532 37.65 -29.42 -12.11
CA ASN A 532 38.21 -30.16 -13.25
C ASN A 532 39.75 -30.12 -13.23
N LYS A 533 40.33 -28.95 -12.93
CA LYS A 533 41.77 -28.80 -12.74
C LYS A 533 42.28 -29.65 -11.58
N LEU A 534 41.51 -29.75 -10.50
CA LEU A 534 41.83 -30.58 -9.35
C LEU A 534 41.72 -32.07 -9.67
N GLU A 535 40.71 -32.50 -10.41
CA GLU A 535 40.56 -33.89 -10.89
C GLU A 535 41.74 -34.30 -11.75
N HIS A 536 42.14 -33.45 -12.70
CA HIS A 536 43.31 -33.67 -13.53
C HIS A 536 44.60 -33.77 -12.69
N LEU A 537 44.76 -32.88 -11.70
CA LEU A 537 45.88 -32.94 -10.76
C LEU A 537 45.89 -34.25 -9.97
N MET A 538 44.75 -34.68 -9.42
CA MET A 538 44.63 -35.94 -8.69
C MET A 538 44.94 -37.15 -9.58
N ALA A 539 44.47 -37.15 -10.83
CA ALA A 539 44.74 -38.21 -11.80
C ALA A 539 46.24 -38.29 -12.12
N CYS A 540 46.90 -37.16 -12.41
CA CYS A 540 48.34 -37.11 -12.68
C CYS A 540 49.21 -37.50 -11.47
N LEU A 541 48.69 -37.31 -10.25
CA LEU A 541 49.38 -37.71 -9.02
C LEU A 541 49.06 -39.15 -8.60
N THR A 542 48.09 -39.81 -9.21
CA THR A 542 47.79 -41.22 -8.92
C THR A 542 48.63 -42.08 -9.87
N PRO A 543 49.57 -42.91 -9.37
CA PRO A 543 50.31 -43.83 -10.23
C PRO A 543 49.36 -44.86 -10.86
N LEU A 544 49.54 -45.13 -12.15
CA LEU A 544 48.83 -46.19 -12.88
C LEU A 544 49.15 -47.58 -12.34
#